data_AF-A0A959CQK2-F1
#
_entry.id   AF-A0A959CQK2-F1
#
_cell.length_a   1.000
_cell.length_b   1.000
_cell.length_c   1.000
_cell.angle_alpha   90.00
_cell.angle_beta   90.00
_cell.angle_gamma   90.00
#
_symmetry.space_group_name_H-M   'P 1'
#
loop_
_entity.id
_entity.type
_entity.pdbx_description
1 polymer ?
#
loop_
_entity_poly.entity_id
_entity_poly.type
_entity_poly.pdbx_seq_one_letter_code
_entity_poly.pdbx_strand_id
1 'polypeptide(L)'
;GGAEAPLFRLNRKMDVNQMEQLLQGAELSCISINFGEYYTDKEPWELFHRFYALVEKQGADKQKIRGSIDFDPLLDWGRPPIDKLAGLLQFCREKLPLFRPFQVNAHRFHSGPDDTSLELAFTIAKGSEYLARLSEFGLPAQEVNAHMQFSVAISKSYFVEIAKLRALRLLWANVMKAYGTPQAPFLAVHFAKETQDEDPNTNMIRASTQAMSAVIGGADRLYVLPSNHFRQEPGTAFSRRIARNVQHLLKMESHLHRVVDPGA
;
A
#
# COMPACT_ATOMS: atom_id res chain seq x y z
N GLY A 1 -16.28 -11.39 5.64
CA GLY A 1 -15.80 -10.82 6.90
C GLY A 1 -15.44 -9.33 6.84
N GLY A 2 -16.03 -8.58 5.89
CA GLY A 2 -15.95 -7.11 5.84
C GLY A 2 -14.62 -6.49 5.42
N ALA A 3 -13.64 -7.25 4.90
CA ALA A 3 -12.41 -6.63 4.39
C ALA A 3 -12.69 -5.95 3.04
N GLU A 4 -12.32 -4.68 2.91
CA GLU A 4 -12.58 -3.85 1.72
C GLU A 4 -11.40 -3.83 0.73
N ALA A 5 -10.21 -4.25 1.19
CA ALA A 5 -8.98 -4.21 0.40
C ALA A 5 -8.07 -5.42 0.70
N PRO A 6 -8.40 -6.64 0.24
CA PRO A 6 -7.52 -7.79 0.41
C PRO A 6 -6.14 -7.57 -0.23
N LEU A 7 -5.10 -8.08 0.43
CA LEU A 7 -3.74 -8.17 -0.09
C LEU A 7 -3.37 -9.63 -0.29
N PHE A 8 -3.19 -10.02 -1.56
CA PHE A 8 -2.75 -11.35 -1.96
C PHE A 8 -1.23 -11.38 -2.01
N ARG A 9 -0.61 -12.17 -1.13
CA ARG A 9 0.84 -12.41 -1.12
C ARG A 9 1.15 -13.62 -1.99
N LEU A 10 1.69 -13.37 -3.18
CA LEU A 10 1.98 -14.39 -4.18
C LEU A 10 3.40 -14.90 -3.98
N ASN A 11 3.53 -16.22 -3.84
CA ASN A 11 4.82 -16.91 -3.72
C ASN A 11 5.23 -17.65 -5.00
N ARG A 12 4.44 -17.49 -6.07
CA ARG A 12 4.69 -18.05 -7.40
C ARG A 12 3.97 -17.23 -8.45
N LYS A 13 4.45 -17.32 -9.70
CA LYS A 13 3.79 -16.77 -10.88
C LYS A 13 2.41 -17.45 -11.04
N MET A 14 1.37 -16.64 -11.25
CA MET A 14 0.01 -17.14 -11.50
C MET A 14 -0.38 -16.97 -12.96
N ASP A 15 -0.99 -18.00 -13.53
CA ASP A 15 -1.70 -17.89 -14.81
C ASP A 15 -3.11 -17.28 -14.63
N VAL A 16 -3.81 -17.04 -15.75
CA VAL A 16 -5.14 -16.41 -15.76
C VAL A 16 -6.18 -17.29 -15.06
N ASN A 17 -6.14 -18.61 -15.24
CA ASN A 17 -7.11 -19.53 -14.64
C ASN A 17 -6.94 -19.60 -13.12
N GLN A 18 -5.69 -19.63 -12.64
CA GLN A 18 -5.37 -19.56 -11.22
C GLN A 18 -5.80 -18.23 -10.60
N MET A 19 -5.60 -17.12 -11.31
CA MET A 19 -6.07 -15.81 -10.86
C MET A 19 -7.60 -15.72 -10.80
N GLU A 20 -8.29 -16.29 -11.78
CA GLU A 20 -9.75 -16.38 -11.79
C GLU A 20 -10.28 -17.22 -10.61
N GLN A 21 -9.64 -18.36 -10.32
CA GLN A 21 -9.96 -19.17 -9.16
C GLN A 21 -9.71 -18.41 -7.85
N LEU A 22 -8.58 -17.68 -7.76
CA LEU A 22 -8.23 -16.89 -6.58
C LEU A 22 -9.27 -15.79 -6.29
N LEU A 23 -9.79 -15.17 -7.34
CA LEU A 23 -10.74 -14.06 -7.28
C LEU A 23 -12.19 -14.51 -7.52
N GLN A 24 -12.46 -15.81 -7.42
CA GLN A 24 -13.80 -16.35 -7.61
C GLN A 24 -14.76 -15.78 -6.56
N GLY A 25 -15.87 -15.18 -7.03
CA GLY A 25 -16.86 -14.54 -6.16
C GLY A 25 -16.47 -13.17 -5.62
N ALA A 26 -15.31 -12.63 -6.02
CA ALA A 26 -14.93 -11.25 -5.72
C ALA A 26 -15.62 -10.28 -6.70
N GLU A 27 -16.40 -9.34 -6.16
CA GLU A 27 -16.95 -8.23 -6.95
C GLU A 27 -15.89 -7.13 -7.12
N LEU A 28 -15.19 -7.14 -8.25
CA LEU A 28 -13.99 -6.32 -8.48
C LEU A 28 -14.27 -4.81 -8.45
N SER A 29 -15.50 -4.37 -8.72
CA SER A 29 -15.89 -2.96 -8.63
C SER A 29 -16.20 -2.51 -7.20
N CYS A 30 -16.35 -3.44 -6.24
CA CYS A 30 -16.72 -3.15 -4.85
C CYS A 30 -15.55 -3.27 -3.86
N ILE A 31 -14.52 -4.06 -4.20
CA ILE A 31 -13.35 -4.26 -3.32
C ILE A 31 -12.05 -3.92 -4.04
N SER A 32 -11.08 -3.40 -3.28
CA SER A 32 -9.75 -3.09 -3.81
C SER A 32 -8.89 -4.36 -3.84
N ILE A 33 -8.43 -4.80 -5.01
CA ILE A 33 -7.58 -6.00 -5.13
C ILE A 33 -6.11 -5.60 -5.13
N ASN A 34 -5.34 -6.10 -4.16
CA ASN A 34 -3.93 -5.73 -4.01
C ASN A 34 -3.04 -6.96 -4.08
N PHE A 35 -1.90 -6.86 -4.75
CA PHE A 35 -0.96 -7.95 -4.93
C PHE A 35 0.42 -7.58 -4.39
N GLY A 36 1.04 -8.50 -3.66
CA GLY A 36 2.45 -8.45 -3.29
C GLY A 36 3.16 -9.69 -3.80
N GLU A 37 4.23 -9.52 -4.57
CA GLU A 37 4.98 -10.63 -5.18
C GLU A 37 6.28 -10.90 -4.43
N TYR A 38 6.41 -12.12 -3.93
CA TYR A 38 7.52 -12.57 -3.06
C TYR A 38 8.27 -13.77 -3.66
N TYR A 39 8.47 -13.76 -4.98
CA TYR A 39 9.22 -14.79 -5.70
C TYR A 39 10.25 -14.16 -6.65
N THR A 40 11.28 -14.92 -7.03
CA THR A 40 12.34 -14.48 -7.96
C THR A 40 11.79 -14.31 -9.37
N ASP A 41 12.43 -13.47 -10.17
CA ASP A 41 12.03 -13.21 -11.58
C ASP A 41 10.58 -12.76 -11.74
N LYS A 42 10.03 -12.08 -10.72
CA LYS A 42 8.71 -11.49 -10.77
C LYS A 42 8.64 -10.44 -11.89
N GLU A 43 7.51 -10.43 -12.57
CA GLU A 43 7.20 -9.50 -13.66
C GLU A 43 5.86 -8.81 -13.36
N PRO A 44 5.88 -7.75 -12.53
CA PRO A 44 4.65 -7.11 -12.06
C PRO A 44 3.75 -6.60 -13.19
N TRP A 45 4.33 -6.22 -14.34
CA TRP A 45 3.59 -5.84 -15.54
C TRP A 45 2.78 -6.98 -16.14
N GLU A 46 3.30 -8.22 -16.11
CA GLU A 46 2.53 -9.36 -16.60
C GLU A 46 1.38 -9.69 -15.65
N LEU A 47 1.62 -9.63 -14.33
CA LEU A 47 0.57 -9.81 -13.34
C LEU A 47 -0.55 -8.79 -13.54
N PHE A 48 -0.20 -7.52 -13.78
CA PHE A 48 -1.16 -6.47 -14.12
C PHE A 48 -1.99 -6.82 -15.35
N HIS A 49 -1.36 -7.23 -16.45
CA HIS A 49 -2.09 -7.58 -17.68
C HIS A 49 -3.01 -8.80 -17.51
N ARG A 50 -2.61 -9.80 -16.71
CA ARG A 50 -3.49 -10.93 -16.35
C ARG A 50 -4.69 -10.48 -15.52
N PHE A 51 -4.47 -9.58 -14.55
CA PHE A 51 -5.54 -9.00 -13.77
C PHE A 51 -6.51 -8.19 -14.63
N TYR A 52 -5.99 -7.36 -15.55
CA TYR A 52 -6.81 -6.61 -16.50
C TYR A 52 -7.63 -7.53 -17.41
N ALA A 53 -7.04 -8.62 -17.93
CA ALA A 53 -7.78 -9.60 -18.72
C ALA A 53 -8.97 -10.22 -17.94
N LEU A 54 -8.79 -10.45 -16.64
CA LEU A 54 -9.88 -10.90 -15.77
C LEU A 54 -10.96 -9.82 -15.59
N VAL A 55 -10.57 -8.56 -15.40
CA VAL A 55 -11.50 -7.41 -15.33
C VAL A 55 -12.34 -7.34 -16.60
N GLU A 56 -11.73 -7.51 -17.78
CA GLU A 56 -12.46 -7.53 -19.05
C GLU A 56 -13.39 -8.73 -19.17
N LYS A 57 -12.91 -9.92 -18.80
CA LYS A 57 -13.71 -11.16 -18.84
C LYS A 57 -14.95 -11.09 -17.95
N GLN A 58 -14.83 -10.48 -16.77
CA GLN A 58 -15.95 -10.31 -15.83
C GLN A 58 -16.89 -9.15 -16.21
N GLY A 59 -16.54 -8.33 -17.20
CA GLY A 59 -17.32 -7.15 -17.59
C GLY A 59 -17.43 -6.11 -16.48
N ALA A 60 -16.47 -6.08 -15.55
CA ALA A 60 -16.49 -5.17 -14.41
C ALA A 60 -16.31 -3.72 -14.86
N ASP A 61 -16.89 -2.78 -14.12
CA ASP A 61 -16.78 -1.36 -14.40
C ASP A 61 -15.33 -0.89 -14.16
N LYS A 62 -14.59 -0.75 -15.26
CA LYS A 62 -13.18 -0.35 -15.32
C LYS A 62 -12.88 0.95 -14.56
N GLN A 63 -13.85 1.87 -14.51
CA GLN A 63 -13.71 3.16 -13.82
C GLN A 63 -13.78 3.02 -12.29
N LYS A 64 -14.30 1.90 -11.79
CA LYS A 64 -14.42 1.60 -10.36
C LYS A 64 -13.34 0.65 -9.85
N ILE A 65 -12.53 0.07 -10.73
CA ILE A 65 -11.50 -0.90 -10.34
C ILE A 65 -10.43 -0.21 -9.52
N ARG A 66 -10.31 -0.64 -8.26
CA ARG A 66 -9.28 -0.20 -7.32
C ARG A 66 -8.34 -1.35 -7.03
N GLY A 67 -7.08 -1.04 -6.85
CA GLY A 67 -6.10 -2.05 -6.54
C GLY A 67 -4.70 -1.52 -6.54
N SER A 68 -3.75 -2.39 -6.20
CA SER A 68 -2.35 -2.07 -6.31
C SER A 68 -1.49 -3.29 -6.57
N ILE A 69 -0.32 -3.08 -7.16
CA ILE A 69 0.73 -4.10 -7.27
C ILE A 69 1.98 -3.59 -6.56
N ASP A 70 2.62 -4.45 -5.77
CA ASP A 70 3.94 -4.19 -5.18
C ASP A 70 5.02 -4.24 -6.25
N PHE A 71 5.09 -3.16 -7.03
CA PHE A 71 6.12 -2.91 -8.02
C PHE A 71 6.93 -1.68 -7.60
N ASP A 72 8.19 -1.89 -7.26
CA ASP A 72 9.12 -0.83 -6.91
C ASP A 72 10.43 -1.00 -7.70
N PRO A 73 10.50 -0.52 -8.95
CA PRO A 73 11.67 -0.64 -9.83
C PRO A 73 13.01 -0.27 -9.20
N LEU A 74 13.03 0.82 -8.43
CA LEU A 74 14.23 1.35 -7.78
C LEU A 74 14.63 0.53 -6.54
N LEU A 75 13.76 -0.37 -6.06
CA LEU A 75 14.10 -1.30 -4.98
C LEU A 75 14.59 -2.64 -5.51
N ASP A 76 13.84 -3.29 -6.40
CA ASP A 76 14.03 -4.72 -6.65
C ASP A 76 14.95 -5.02 -7.85
N TRP A 77 15.37 -4.03 -8.62
CA TRP A 77 16.19 -4.23 -9.82
C TRP A 77 17.48 -3.40 -9.81
N GLY A 78 18.60 -4.05 -10.15
CA GLY A 78 19.87 -3.36 -10.41
C GLY A 78 19.83 -2.46 -11.64
N ARG A 79 19.05 -2.85 -12.66
CA ARG A 79 18.67 -1.99 -13.79
C ARG A 79 17.14 -1.79 -13.76
N PRO A 80 16.65 -0.68 -13.17
CA PRO A 80 15.22 -0.45 -12.99
C PRO A 80 14.44 -0.41 -14.32
N PRO A 81 13.39 -1.22 -14.50
CA PRO A 81 12.56 -1.25 -15.71
C PRO A 81 11.55 -0.07 -15.73
N ILE A 82 12.05 1.16 -15.79
CA ILE A 82 11.22 2.38 -15.76
C ILE A 82 10.35 2.51 -17.03
N ASP A 83 10.84 2.01 -18.17
CA ASP A 83 10.08 1.95 -19.43
C ASP A 83 8.80 1.10 -19.29
N LYS A 84 8.89 -0.05 -18.60
CA LYS A 84 7.73 -0.90 -18.31
C LYS A 84 6.75 -0.19 -17.36
N LEU A 85 7.27 0.48 -16.33
CA LEU A 85 6.44 1.28 -15.43
C LEU A 85 5.72 2.41 -16.19
N ALA A 86 6.41 3.12 -17.07
CA ALA A 86 5.81 4.17 -17.88
C ALA A 86 4.66 3.63 -18.74
N GLY A 87 4.85 2.49 -19.41
CA GLY A 87 3.79 1.82 -20.17
C GLY A 87 2.59 1.41 -19.32
N LEU A 88 2.83 0.89 -18.10
CA LEU A 88 1.74 0.58 -17.16
C LEU A 88 0.96 1.81 -16.72
N LEU A 89 1.64 2.93 -16.46
CA LEU A 89 0.99 4.18 -16.06
C LEU A 89 0.11 4.75 -17.17
N GLN A 90 0.64 4.80 -18.40
CA GLN A 90 -0.14 5.21 -19.58
C GLN A 90 -1.39 4.33 -19.76
N PHE A 91 -1.23 3.01 -19.58
CA PHE A 91 -2.34 2.08 -19.65
C PHE A 91 -3.36 2.31 -18.52
N CYS A 92 -2.91 2.49 -17.28
CA CYS A 92 -3.80 2.74 -16.14
C CYS A 92 -4.57 4.04 -16.31
N ARG A 93 -3.94 5.11 -16.79
CA ARG A 93 -4.60 6.39 -17.07
C ARG A 93 -5.83 6.20 -17.96
N GLU A 94 -5.71 5.40 -19.01
CA GLU A 94 -6.77 5.22 -20.01
C GLU A 94 -7.81 4.17 -19.62
N LYS A 95 -7.36 3.09 -18.96
CA LYS A 95 -8.18 1.89 -18.76
C LYS A 95 -8.59 1.65 -17.31
N LEU A 96 -7.76 2.00 -16.33
CA LEU A 96 -8.01 1.74 -14.90
C LEU A 96 -7.54 2.94 -14.04
N PRO A 97 -8.25 4.08 -14.09
CA PRO A 97 -7.77 5.35 -13.52
C PRO A 97 -7.62 5.35 -12.00
N LEU A 98 -8.21 4.38 -11.28
CA LEU A 98 -8.11 4.24 -9.83
C LEU A 98 -7.12 3.15 -9.38
N PHE A 99 -6.42 2.50 -10.32
CA PHE A 99 -5.48 1.43 -10.02
C PHE A 99 -4.07 1.97 -9.76
N ARG A 100 -3.35 1.40 -8.80
CA ARG A 100 -1.99 1.83 -8.43
C ARG A 100 -0.95 0.78 -8.82
N PRO A 101 -0.40 0.82 -10.05
CA PRO A 101 0.44 -0.27 -10.55
C PRO A 101 1.82 -0.34 -9.89
N PHE A 102 2.20 0.65 -9.07
CA PHE A 102 3.50 0.72 -8.44
C PHE A 102 3.46 1.46 -7.10
N GLN A 103 4.52 1.30 -6.31
CA GLN A 103 4.62 1.93 -5.00
C GLN A 103 6.05 2.28 -4.61
N VAL A 104 6.17 3.27 -3.72
CA VAL A 104 7.42 3.61 -3.02
C VAL A 104 7.43 2.84 -1.71
N ASN A 105 8.26 1.79 -1.61
CA ASN A 105 8.42 1.00 -0.41
C ASN A 105 9.36 1.66 0.60
N ALA A 106 8.78 2.35 1.59
CA ALA A 106 9.50 3.01 2.68
C ALA A 106 10.00 2.02 3.74
N HIS A 107 9.37 0.84 3.86
CA HIS A 107 9.70 -0.16 4.89
C HIS A 107 11.16 -0.61 4.89
N ARG A 108 11.89 -0.43 3.78
CA ARG A 108 13.33 -0.74 3.68
C ARG A 108 14.22 0.26 4.39
N PHE A 109 13.73 1.48 4.61
CA PHE A 109 14.41 2.52 5.35
C PHE A 109 13.95 2.59 6.81
N HIS A 110 13.00 1.73 7.20
CA HIS A 110 12.53 1.65 8.57
C HIS A 110 13.54 0.88 9.42
N SER A 111 14.11 1.56 10.42
CA SER A 111 15.01 0.98 11.42
C SER A 111 14.49 1.17 12.86
N GLY A 112 13.25 1.66 13.01
CA GLY A 112 12.64 1.99 14.29
C GLY A 112 12.33 3.48 14.43
N PRO A 113 11.91 3.94 15.62
CA PRO A 113 11.42 5.30 15.82
C PRO A 113 12.50 6.38 15.74
N ASP A 114 13.75 6.07 16.09
CA ASP A 114 14.82 7.07 16.24
C ASP A 114 15.31 7.62 14.89
N ASP A 115 15.23 6.83 13.83
CA ASP A 115 15.67 7.20 12.47
C ASP A 115 14.50 7.66 11.58
N THR A 116 13.35 8.00 12.17
CA THR A 116 12.14 8.37 11.43
C THR A 116 12.38 9.51 10.42
N SER A 117 13.22 10.49 10.77
CA SER A 117 13.57 11.60 9.86
C SER A 117 14.33 11.12 8.62
N LEU A 118 15.21 10.14 8.77
CA LEU A 118 15.98 9.53 7.70
C LEU A 118 15.10 8.63 6.82
N GLU A 119 14.21 7.84 7.43
CA GLU A 119 13.17 7.07 6.71
C GLU A 119 12.37 8.00 5.78
N LEU A 120 11.90 9.14 6.30
CA LEU A 120 11.17 10.14 5.52
C LEU A 120 12.02 10.75 4.41
N ALA A 121 13.27 11.14 4.70
CA ALA A 121 14.15 11.74 3.71
C ALA A 121 14.39 10.82 2.51
N PHE A 122 14.75 9.55 2.76
CA PHE A 122 14.94 8.58 1.68
C PHE A 122 13.65 8.24 0.94
N THR A 123 12.53 8.15 1.66
CA THR A 123 11.21 7.88 1.06
C THR A 123 10.81 8.98 0.09
N ILE A 124 10.94 10.26 0.50
CA ILE A 124 10.60 11.40 -0.34
C ILE A 124 11.57 11.54 -1.51
N ALA A 125 12.88 11.35 -1.28
CA ALA A 125 13.88 11.37 -2.33
C ALA A 125 13.59 10.31 -3.40
N LYS A 126 13.25 9.09 -2.98
CA LYS A 126 12.88 8.00 -3.89
C LYS A 126 11.60 8.29 -4.67
N GLY A 127 10.58 8.87 -4.03
CA GLY A 127 9.37 9.33 -4.71
C GLY A 127 9.67 10.42 -5.75
N SER A 128 10.53 11.38 -5.41
CA SER A 128 10.95 12.44 -6.33
C SER A 128 11.75 11.90 -7.52
N GLU A 129 12.58 10.87 -7.31
CA GLU A 129 13.32 10.19 -8.38
C GLU A 129 12.37 9.54 -9.40
N TYR A 130 11.26 8.96 -8.95
CA TYR A 130 10.23 8.45 -9.87
C TYR A 130 9.61 9.57 -10.70
N LEU A 131 9.29 10.73 -10.11
CA LEU A 131 8.77 11.87 -10.86
C LEU A 131 9.76 12.34 -11.94
N ALA A 132 11.05 12.44 -11.59
CA ALA A 132 12.10 12.83 -12.51
C ALA A 132 12.22 11.84 -13.68
N ARG A 133 12.40 10.55 -13.40
CA ARG A 133 12.60 9.54 -14.46
C ARG A 133 11.37 9.35 -15.34
N LEU A 134 10.16 9.38 -14.78
CA LEU A 134 8.93 9.21 -15.56
C LEU A 134 8.60 10.45 -16.41
N SER A 135 9.11 11.63 -16.02
CA SER A 135 8.98 12.82 -16.86
C SER A 135 9.71 12.71 -18.20
N GLU A 136 10.79 11.92 -18.27
CA GLU A 136 11.51 11.62 -19.52
C GLU A 136 10.65 10.82 -20.51
N PHE A 137 9.63 10.11 -20.02
CA PHE A 137 8.62 9.40 -20.80
C PHE A 137 7.36 10.23 -21.07
N GLY A 138 7.39 11.53 -20.76
CA GLY A 138 6.27 12.45 -20.97
C GLY A 138 5.10 12.27 -20.00
N LEU A 139 5.32 11.60 -18.85
CA LEU A 139 4.29 11.43 -17.82
C LEU A 139 4.27 12.61 -16.85
N PRO A 140 3.14 13.36 -16.74
CA PRO A 140 3.04 14.47 -15.81
C PRO A 140 3.11 14.00 -14.34
N ALA A 141 3.73 14.79 -13.46
CA ALA A 141 3.86 14.46 -12.04
C ALA A 141 2.51 14.18 -11.36
N GLN A 142 1.47 14.91 -11.75
CA GLN A 142 0.08 14.68 -11.30
C GLN A 142 -0.40 13.26 -11.62
N GLU A 143 -0.13 12.76 -12.82
CA GLU A 143 -0.53 11.41 -13.24
C GLU A 143 0.24 10.35 -12.47
N VAL A 144 1.55 10.54 -12.33
CA VAL A 144 2.40 9.64 -11.53
C VAL A 144 1.88 9.58 -10.09
N ASN A 145 1.62 10.72 -9.45
CA ASN A 145 1.07 10.77 -8.09
C ASN A 145 -0.30 10.09 -7.99
N ALA A 146 -1.18 10.29 -8.97
CA ALA A 146 -2.52 9.70 -9.00
C ALA A 146 -2.50 8.16 -9.05
N HIS A 147 -1.41 7.56 -9.55
CA HIS A 147 -1.23 6.11 -9.68
C HIS A 147 -0.17 5.51 -8.74
N MET A 148 0.55 6.34 -7.99
CA MET A 148 1.55 5.91 -7.01
C MET A 148 0.92 5.71 -5.62
N GLN A 149 1.49 4.84 -4.79
CA GLN A 149 1.27 4.86 -3.35
C GLN A 149 2.59 4.79 -2.59
N PHE A 150 2.62 5.35 -1.39
CA PHE A 150 3.68 5.11 -0.43
C PHE A 150 3.30 3.92 0.45
N SER A 151 4.16 2.91 0.50
CA SER A 151 4.03 1.75 1.36
C SER A 151 4.88 1.94 2.62
N VAL A 152 4.23 2.28 3.73
CA VAL A 152 4.90 2.75 4.96
C VAL A 152 4.71 1.75 6.09
N ALA A 153 5.81 1.38 6.74
CA ALA A 153 5.77 0.54 7.93
C ALA A 153 5.55 1.41 9.18
N ILE A 154 4.81 0.93 10.17
CA ILE A 154 4.68 1.61 11.48
C ILE A 154 5.18 0.71 12.61
N SER A 155 5.91 1.34 13.54
CA SER A 155 6.50 0.68 14.71
C SER A 155 5.53 0.64 15.90
N LYS A 156 6.09 0.47 17.12
CA LYS A 156 5.38 0.50 18.41
C LYS A 156 5.13 1.95 18.92
N SER A 157 5.80 2.96 18.37
CA SER A 157 5.84 4.32 18.93
C SER A 157 4.64 5.18 18.52
N TYR A 158 3.59 5.19 19.33
CA TYR A 158 2.29 5.77 19.00
C TYR A 158 2.34 7.20 18.41
N PHE A 159 2.93 8.16 19.13
CA PHE A 159 2.96 9.56 18.68
C PHE A 159 3.93 9.80 17.53
N VAL A 160 5.07 9.10 17.52
CA VAL A 160 6.06 9.22 16.43
C VAL A 160 5.45 8.74 15.12
N GLU A 161 4.68 7.65 15.13
CA GLU A 161 4.03 7.14 13.91
C GLU A 161 2.93 8.08 13.40
N ILE A 162 2.17 8.73 14.29
CA ILE A 162 1.21 9.79 13.88
C ILE A 162 1.96 10.94 13.21
N ALA A 163 3.00 11.46 13.85
CA ALA A 163 3.80 12.56 13.33
C ALA A 163 4.47 12.19 12.01
N LYS A 164 4.98 10.96 11.87
CA LYS A 164 5.62 10.46 10.65
C LYS A 164 4.70 10.51 9.44
N LEU A 165 3.48 9.98 9.57
CA LEU A 165 2.53 9.95 8.46
C LEU A 165 2.08 11.36 8.06
N ARG A 166 1.85 12.25 9.04
CA ARG A 166 1.52 13.67 8.80
C ARG A 166 2.68 14.40 8.12
N ALA A 167 3.90 14.21 8.60
CA ALA A 167 5.11 14.79 8.03
C ALA A 167 5.33 14.30 6.59
N LEU A 168 5.14 13.01 6.32
CA LEU A 168 5.25 12.46 4.96
C LEU A 168 4.28 13.13 3.99
N ARG A 169 3.01 13.32 4.39
CA ARG A 169 2.01 14.04 3.57
C ARG A 169 2.45 15.47 3.28
N LEU A 170 2.92 16.20 4.29
CA LEU A 170 3.37 17.57 4.16
C LEU A 170 4.60 17.69 3.23
N LEU A 171 5.61 16.84 3.46
CA LEU A 171 6.83 16.82 2.65
C LEU A 171 6.51 16.49 1.20
N TRP A 172 5.65 15.49 0.96
CA TRP A 172 5.24 15.14 -0.40
C TRP A 172 4.44 16.25 -1.07
N ALA A 173 3.52 16.90 -0.35
CA ALA A 173 2.79 18.05 -0.88
C ALA A 173 3.73 19.19 -1.31
N ASN A 174 4.83 19.42 -0.59
CA ASN A 174 5.86 20.38 -0.96
C ASN A 174 6.61 19.97 -2.24
N VAL A 175 6.94 18.69 -2.40
CA VAL A 175 7.51 18.17 -3.67
C VAL A 175 6.54 18.41 -4.82
N MET A 176 5.29 17.98 -4.67
CA MET A 176 4.25 18.12 -5.69
C MET A 176 3.94 19.60 -6.03
N LYS A 177 4.05 20.51 -5.05
CA LYS A 177 3.96 21.96 -5.26
C LYS A 177 5.08 22.50 -6.15
N ALA A 178 6.30 21.96 -6.05
CA ALA A 178 7.41 22.35 -6.95
C ALA A 178 7.14 21.94 -8.41
N TYR A 179 6.32 20.92 -8.63
CA TYR A 179 5.81 20.53 -9.96
C TYR A 179 4.52 21.27 -10.36
N GLY A 180 4.06 22.26 -9.58
CA GLY A 180 2.88 23.06 -9.89
C GLY A 180 1.53 22.36 -9.67
N THR A 181 1.52 21.19 -9.02
CA THR A 181 0.30 20.40 -8.79
C THR A 181 0.25 19.88 -7.35
N PRO A 182 -0.09 20.75 -6.36
CA PRO A 182 -0.09 20.35 -4.95
C PRO A 182 -1.15 19.25 -4.72
N GLN A 183 -0.68 18.03 -4.48
CA GLN A 183 -1.53 16.87 -4.26
C GLN A 183 -1.03 16.06 -3.08
N ALA A 184 -1.99 15.51 -2.32
CA ALA A 184 -1.68 14.59 -1.24
C ALA A 184 -1.21 13.23 -1.81
N PRO A 185 -0.32 12.53 -1.12
CA PRO A 185 0.02 11.15 -1.46
C PRO A 185 -1.09 10.19 -1.04
N PHE A 186 -1.10 8.99 -1.65
CA PHE A 186 -1.82 7.84 -1.12
C PHE A 186 -0.91 7.01 -0.20
N LEU A 187 -1.33 6.76 1.04
CA LEU A 187 -0.57 6.05 2.07
C LEU A 187 -1.14 4.67 2.34
N ALA A 188 -0.42 3.64 1.91
CA ALA A 188 -0.67 2.25 2.26
C ALA A 188 0.21 1.86 3.46
N VAL A 189 -0.39 1.83 4.65
CA VAL A 189 0.30 1.58 5.91
C VAL A 189 0.21 0.10 6.30
N HIS A 190 1.32 -0.46 6.77
CA HIS A 190 1.40 -1.81 7.32
C HIS A 190 2.22 -1.82 8.61
N PHE A 191 2.01 -2.80 9.47
CA PHE A 191 2.83 -2.91 10.68
C PHE A 191 4.21 -3.46 10.34
N ALA A 192 5.25 -2.89 10.97
CA ALA A 192 6.60 -3.44 10.85
C ALA A 192 6.65 -4.84 11.52
N LYS A 193 7.31 -5.80 10.89
CA LYS A 193 7.25 -7.22 11.27
C LYS A 193 7.89 -7.48 12.64
N GLU A 194 8.95 -6.75 12.92
CA GLU A 194 9.73 -6.71 14.16
C GLU A 194 8.94 -6.17 15.36
N THR A 195 7.72 -5.67 15.16
CA THR A 195 6.89 -5.17 16.25
C THR A 195 6.22 -6.26 17.07
N GLN A 196 6.23 -7.51 16.61
CA GLN A 196 5.64 -8.62 17.36
C GLN A 196 6.65 -9.31 18.25
N ASP A 197 6.21 -9.59 19.48
CA ASP A 197 6.94 -10.38 20.46
C ASP A 197 6.37 -11.81 20.51
N GLU A 198 6.96 -12.72 21.29
CA GLU A 198 6.53 -14.13 21.33
C GLU A 198 5.17 -14.35 22.02
N ASP A 199 4.63 -13.34 22.70
CA ASP A 199 3.29 -13.36 23.30
C ASP A 199 2.21 -12.84 22.32
N PRO A 200 1.35 -13.73 21.78
CA PRO A 200 0.29 -13.31 20.86
C PRO A 200 -0.76 -12.40 21.52
N ASN A 201 -0.97 -12.48 22.83
CA ASN A 201 -1.96 -11.64 23.51
C ASN A 201 -1.51 -10.19 23.55
N THR A 202 -0.25 -9.95 23.95
CA THR A 202 0.37 -8.63 23.88
C THR A 202 0.34 -8.08 22.45
N ASN A 203 0.59 -8.91 21.44
CA ASN A 203 0.52 -8.48 20.04
C ASN A 203 -0.89 -8.03 19.61
N MET A 204 -1.96 -8.63 20.14
CA MET A 204 -3.34 -8.17 19.86
C MET A 204 -3.62 -6.79 20.46
N ILE A 205 -3.15 -6.54 21.69
CA ILE A 205 -3.29 -5.23 22.34
C ILE A 205 -2.50 -4.17 21.56
N ARG A 206 -1.24 -4.49 21.24
CA ARG A 206 -0.33 -3.63 20.46
C ARG A 206 -0.89 -3.29 19.09
N ALA A 207 -1.52 -4.25 18.41
CA ALA A 207 -2.15 -4.02 17.12
C ALA A 207 -3.22 -2.93 17.18
N SER A 208 -3.92 -2.77 18.30
CA SER A 208 -4.94 -1.73 18.47
C SER A 208 -4.32 -0.33 18.51
N THR A 209 -3.24 -0.14 19.26
CA THR A 209 -2.55 1.16 19.34
C THR A 209 -1.85 1.53 18.03
N GLN A 210 -1.24 0.55 17.36
CA GLN A 210 -0.63 0.75 16.04
C GLN A 210 -1.66 1.11 14.96
N ALA A 211 -2.81 0.41 14.95
CA ALA A 211 -3.88 0.74 14.02
C ALA A 211 -4.43 2.14 14.27
N MET A 212 -4.59 2.54 15.54
CA MET A 212 -5.05 3.86 15.91
C MET A 212 -4.06 4.96 15.48
N SER A 213 -2.75 4.78 15.68
CA SER A 213 -1.75 5.75 15.21
C SER A 213 -1.74 5.88 13.69
N ALA A 214 -1.93 4.79 12.95
CA ALA A 214 -2.06 4.82 11.50
C ALA A 214 -3.28 5.61 11.02
N VAL A 215 -4.44 5.34 11.63
CA VAL A 215 -5.69 6.03 11.28
C VAL A 215 -5.61 7.52 11.60
N ILE A 216 -5.10 7.88 12.78
CA ILE A 216 -4.95 9.29 13.19
C ILE A 216 -3.90 10.01 12.33
N GLY A 217 -2.80 9.34 11.99
CA GLY A 217 -1.80 9.86 11.05
C GLY A 217 -2.30 9.98 9.61
N GLY A 218 -3.54 9.54 9.33
CA GLY A 218 -4.19 9.66 8.05
C GLY A 218 -3.74 8.59 7.05
N ALA A 219 -3.70 7.32 7.43
CA ALA A 219 -3.53 6.23 6.46
C ALA A 219 -4.73 6.12 5.51
N ASP A 220 -4.50 5.96 4.20
CA ASP A 220 -5.57 5.68 3.23
C ASP A 220 -5.92 4.20 3.16
N ARG A 221 -4.93 3.34 3.45
CA ARG A 221 -5.10 1.90 3.57
C ARG A 221 -4.30 1.37 4.74
N LEU A 222 -4.86 0.44 5.50
CA LEU A 222 -4.20 -0.15 6.66
C LEU A 222 -4.20 -1.68 6.59
N TYR A 223 -3.01 -2.27 6.75
CA TYR A 223 -2.82 -3.71 6.87
C TYR A 223 -2.39 -4.07 8.30
N VAL A 224 -3.33 -4.59 9.08
CA VAL A 224 -3.08 -5.10 10.44
C VAL A 224 -2.54 -6.53 10.37
N LEU A 225 -1.38 -6.77 11.00
CA LEU A 225 -0.79 -8.11 11.09
C LEU A 225 -1.58 -9.01 12.07
N PRO A 226 -1.82 -10.29 11.73
CA PRO A 226 -2.30 -11.27 12.70
C PRO A 226 -1.31 -11.41 13.87
N SER A 227 -1.81 -11.61 15.09
CA SER A 227 -0.98 -11.61 16.32
C SER A 227 0.07 -12.71 16.43
N ASN A 228 0.01 -13.72 15.57
CA ASN A 228 0.96 -14.82 15.49
C ASN A 228 1.94 -14.70 14.30
N HIS A 229 2.03 -13.53 13.67
CA HIS A 229 2.89 -13.32 12.50
C HIS A 229 4.38 -13.48 12.81
N PHE A 230 4.83 -13.27 14.05
CA PHE A 230 6.22 -13.51 14.48
C PHE A 230 6.70 -14.94 14.20
N ARG A 231 5.79 -15.91 14.14
CA ARG A 231 6.10 -17.31 13.78
C ARG A 231 6.39 -17.51 12.29
N GLN A 232 6.26 -16.45 11.48
CA GLN A 232 6.34 -16.49 10.02
C GLN A 232 5.32 -17.41 9.35
N GLU A 233 4.27 -17.80 10.08
CA GLU A 233 3.19 -18.64 9.61
C GLU A 233 2.02 -17.80 9.07
N PRO A 234 1.19 -18.36 8.18
CA PRO A 234 -0.12 -17.79 7.90
C PRO A 234 -0.93 -17.66 9.20
N GLY A 235 -1.50 -16.48 9.44
CA GLY A 235 -2.28 -16.25 10.67
C GLY A 235 -3.44 -17.25 10.79
N THR A 236 -3.75 -17.75 11.99
CA THR A 236 -4.93 -18.60 12.23
C THR A 236 -6.25 -17.90 11.85
N ALA A 237 -7.34 -18.66 11.67
CA ALA A 237 -8.66 -18.07 11.42
C ALA A 237 -9.05 -17.05 12.51
N PHE A 238 -8.73 -17.35 13.76
CA PHE A 238 -8.94 -16.47 14.91
C PHE A 238 -8.11 -15.19 14.83
N SER A 239 -6.78 -15.28 14.70
CA SER A 239 -5.90 -14.10 14.67
C SER A 239 -6.20 -13.19 13.48
N ARG A 240 -6.52 -13.74 12.30
CA ARG A 240 -6.98 -12.96 11.15
C ARG A 240 -8.31 -12.27 11.39
N ARG A 241 -9.22 -12.89 12.16
CA ARG A 241 -10.49 -12.26 12.55
C ARG A 241 -10.24 -11.09 13.49
N ILE A 242 -9.39 -11.26 14.51
CA ILE A 242 -9.03 -10.17 15.43
C ILE A 242 -8.38 -9.01 14.67
N ALA A 243 -7.41 -9.28 13.79
CA ALA A 243 -6.76 -8.25 12.97
C ALA A 243 -7.74 -7.43 12.12
N ARG A 244 -8.79 -8.06 11.57
CA ARG A 244 -9.87 -7.34 10.86
C ARG A 244 -10.77 -6.56 11.81
N ASN A 245 -11.13 -7.14 12.95
CA ASN A 245 -12.02 -6.51 13.92
C ASN A 245 -11.43 -5.24 14.50
N VAL A 246 -10.10 -5.15 14.67
CA VAL A 246 -9.43 -3.89 15.06
C VAL A 246 -9.79 -2.76 14.09
N GLN A 247 -9.75 -3.02 12.78
CA GLN A 247 -10.11 -2.02 11.76
C GLN A 247 -11.60 -1.67 11.81
N HIS A 248 -12.47 -2.66 12.00
CA HIS A 248 -13.92 -2.44 12.13
C HIS A 248 -14.27 -1.61 13.36
N LEU A 249 -13.66 -1.89 14.50
CA LEU A 249 -13.87 -1.13 15.73
C LEU A 249 -13.45 0.32 15.54
N LEU A 250 -12.28 0.56 14.94
CA LEU A 250 -11.84 1.92 14.62
C LEU A 250 -12.80 2.62 13.65
N LYS A 251 -13.26 1.95 12.60
CA LYS A 251 -14.18 2.54 11.61
C LYS A 251 -15.55 2.86 12.20
N MET A 252 -16.13 1.93 12.96
CA MET A 252 -17.54 1.94 13.34
C MET A 252 -17.79 2.54 14.73
N GLU A 253 -16.85 2.41 15.67
CA GLU A 253 -17.08 2.71 17.09
C GLU A 253 -16.19 3.84 17.63
N SER A 254 -15.00 4.06 17.06
CA SER A 254 -14.06 5.05 17.62
C SER A 254 -14.40 6.52 17.34
N HIS A 255 -15.28 6.76 16.36
CA HIS A 255 -15.59 8.11 15.84
C HIS A 255 -14.39 8.93 15.34
N LEU A 256 -13.19 8.33 15.19
CA LEU A 256 -12.01 9.01 14.66
C LEU A 256 -12.21 9.56 13.23
N HIS A 257 -13.17 9.01 12.49
CA HIS A 257 -13.54 9.49 11.16
C HIS A 257 -14.39 10.77 11.16
N ARG A 258 -14.86 11.26 12.32
CA ARG A 258 -15.77 12.43 12.40
C ARG A 258 -15.05 13.77 12.26
N VAL A 259 -13.74 13.81 12.49
CA VAL A 259 -12.91 15.01 12.37
C VAL A 259 -11.76 14.70 11.41
N VAL A 260 -11.49 15.63 10.49
CA VAL A 260 -10.32 15.54 9.62
C VAL A 260 -9.08 15.84 10.47
N ASP A 261 -8.11 14.91 10.49
CA ASP A 261 -6.88 14.98 11.30
C ASP A 261 -7.14 15.16 12.81
N PRO A 262 -7.67 14.12 13.51
CA PRO A 262 -8.01 14.22 14.93
C PRO A 262 -6.79 14.37 15.86
N GLY A 263 -5.57 14.25 15.34
CA GLY A 263 -4.33 14.47 16.08
C GLY A 263 -3.73 15.87 15.88
N ALA A 264 -4.46 16.79 15.24
CA ALA A 264 -4.04 18.17 15.00
C ALA A 264 -4.01 19.06 16.25
#